data_AF-F0X9T4-F1
#
_entry.id   AF-F0X9T4-F1
#
_cell.length_a   1.000
_cell.length_b   1.000
_cell.length_c   1.000
_cell.angle_alpha   90.00
_cell.angle_beta   90.00
_cell.angle_gamma   90.00
#
_symmetry.space_group_name_H-M   'P 1'
#
loop_
_entity.id
_entity.type
_entity.pdbx_description
1 polymer ?
#
loop_
_entity_poly.entity_id
_entity_poly.type
_entity_poly.pdbx_seq_one_letter_code
_entity_poly.pdbx_strand_id
1 'polypeptide(L)'
;MAVAQVPRNFKLLAELEKGEKGLGAGACSYGLEDPEDILMTNWRGTIWGPPHGNHENRIYELKMNCGENYPKEPPTIYFVSQINLPGVNNVDGLVDKNCIGILRDWTAIAAQLSRNPRPKEDPLSLETALISIRNSRHRTACFALYKALLKQAAQVPLLDKAGSSTSGPPIPPIQKLIRNTFELNRGDTSPRLVLGALNNGYKFLNLLAEAQTPSSPAHASILAFLRKPIAAETIAKSTKAPRTRSKNRKRTTLPSAPHPDTVPLLTRRTIPGSEESSPDNQFTFQHYEYVSTARPRPLSELSRTIDGRRRVPRLATDATGLPFLRLGRPQSPVLSRVIRQKGRKRRDRMQLASELQRDELDFAAQEDLWEASVEKLLSDERQESGFGQGRREPTYAQGVSAGINYLNAKLNTEMADMLARSRAMLRIVDEEKALAEKEAEIEKRLKKNEERTRYPSAIAQHDDGVVQPGGGEPA
;
A
#
# COMPACT_ATOMS: atom_id res chain seq x y z
N MET A 1 -21.74 28.69 4.67
CA MET A 1 -21.35 28.37 6.06
C MET A 1 -19.91 28.83 6.24
N ALA A 2 -19.65 29.74 7.18
CA ALA A 2 -18.28 30.14 7.50
C ALA A 2 -17.53 28.92 8.04
N VAL A 3 -16.44 28.53 7.39
CA VAL A 3 -15.60 27.42 7.83
C VAL A 3 -14.89 27.88 9.10
N ALA A 4 -15.05 27.14 10.20
CA ALA A 4 -14.38 27.44 11.47
C ALA A 4 -12.86 27.44 11.24
N GLN A 5 -12.24 28.62 11.38
CA GLN A 5 -10.80 28.78 11.20
C GLN A 5 -10.11 28.55 12.55
N VAL A 6 -9.20 27.57 12.60
CA VAL A 6 -8.42 27.29 13.81
C VAL A 6 -7.55 28.51 14.13
N PRO A 7 -7.61 29.06 15.36
CA PRO A 7 -6.77 30.20 15.73
C PRO A 7 -5.28 29.87 15.70
N ARG A 8 -4.44 30.87 15.46
CA ARG A 8 -2.98 30.75 15.34
C ARG A 8 -2.36 29.94 16.48
N ASN A 9 -2.69 30.27 17.73
CA ASN A 9 -2.03 29.65 18.89
C ASN A 9 -2.37 28.16 19.01
N PHE A 10 -3.61 27.74 18.73
CA PHE A 10 -3.98 26.32 18.70
C PHE A 10 -3.25 25.56 17.59
N LYS A 11 -3.06 26.19 16.44
CA LYS A 11 -2.28 25.61 15.34
C LYS A 11 -0.82 25.42 15.74
N LEU A 12 -0.21 26.41 16.40
CA LEU A 12 1.17 26.35 16.86
C LEU A 12 1.36 25.33 18.00
N LEU A 13 0.41 25.21 18.93
CA LEU A 13 0.41 24.17 19.97
C LEU A 13 0.37 22.77 19.36
N ALA A 14 -0.50 22.55 18.36
CA ALA A 14 -0.55 21.27 17.65
C ALA A 14 0.77 20.96 16.92
N GLU A 15 1.48 21.98 16.43
CA GLU A 15 2.80 21.79 15.84
C GLU A 15 3.88 21.52 16.88
N LEU A 16 3.81 22.15 18.05
CA LEU A 16 4.72 21.90 19.18
C LEU A 16 4.60 20.46 19.66
N GLU A 17 3.38 20.01 19.95
CA GLU A 17 3.09 18.65 20.37
C GLU A 17 3.61 17.63 19.35
N LYS A 18 3.42 17.91 18.05
CA LYS A 18 3.91 17.04 16.97
C LYS A 18 5.44 17.02 16.89
N GLY A 19 6.09 18.17 17.13
CA GLY A 19 7.54 18.32 17.16
C GLY A 19 8.16 17.54 18.33
N GLU A 20 7.63 17.72 19.54
CA GLU A 20 8.11 17.07 20.77
C GLU A 20 7.92 15.55 20.75
N LYS A 21 6.77 15.08 20.25
CA LYS A 21 6.50 13.65 20.10
C LYS A 21 7.29 12.99 18.96
N GLY A 22 8.02 13.76 18.15
CA GLY A 22 8.77 13.24 17.02
C GLY A 22 7.90 12.57 15.95
N LEU A 23 6.62 12.97 15.85
CA LEU A 23 5.61 12.34 14.97
C LEU A 23 5.74 12.76 13.48
N GLY A 24 6.94 13.19 13.07
CA GLY A 24 7.25 13.66 11.71
C GLY A 24 8.07 12.67 10.89
N ALA A 25 8.34 13.03 9.63
CA ALA A 25 9.34 12.36 8.82
C ALA A 25 10.70 12.50 9.52
N GLY A 26 11.31 11.38 9.94
CA GLY A 26 12.58 11.33 10.71
C GLY A 26 13.84 11.90 10.03
N ALA A 27 13.68 12.73 9.01
CA ALA A 27 14.73 13.54 8.39
C ALA A 27 14.68 15.02 8.78
N CYS A 28 13.69 15.46 9.56
CA CYS A 28 13.66 16.80 10.15
C CYS A 28 13.04 16.80 11.54
N SER A 29 13.44 17.74 12.37
CA SER A 29 12.84 18.02 13.68
C SER A 29 12.69 19.53 13.87
N TYR A 30 11.77 19.92 14.75
CA TYR A 30 11.56 21.32 15.10
C TYR A 30 10.94 21.45 16.49
N GLY A 31 11.15 22.59 17.12
CA GLY A 31 10.66 22.95 18.45
C GLY A 31 10.78 24.45 18.70
N LEU A 32 10.35 24.93 19.86
CA LEU A 32 10.50 26.35 20.23
C LEU A 32 11.97 26.72 20.41
N GLU A 33 12.32 27.94 20.01
CA GLU A 33 13.65 28.49 20.29
C GLU A 33 13.79 28.89 21.76
N ASP A 34 12.75 29.49 22.31
CA ASP A 34 12.64 29.87 23.72
C ASP A 34 11.41 29.18 24.34
N PRO A 35 11.58 28.29 25.34
CA PRO A 35 10.46 27.61 25.97
C PRO A 35 9.51 28.56 26.72
N GLU A 36 9.96 29.76 27.09
CA GLU A 36 9.16 30.78 27.77
C GLU A 36 8.36 31.67 26.80
N ASP A 37 8.53 31.51 25.47
CA ASP A 37 7.77 32.24 24.46
C ASP A 37 6.34 31.70 24.33
N ILE A 38 5.45 32.25 25.16
CA ILE A 38 4.00 31.94 25.17
C ILE A 38 3.35 32.21 23.80
N LEU A 39 3.88 33.17 23.02
CA LEU A 39 3.34 33.51 21.71
C LEU A 39 3.79 32.53 20.61
N MET A 40 4.70 31.61 20.93
CA MET A 40 5.24 30.58 20.04
C MET A 40 5.67 31.17 18.70
N THR A 41 6.40 32.28 18.75
CA THR A 41 6.78 33.07 17.59
C THR A 41 8.05 32.53 16.96
N ASN A 42 9.04 32.21 17.80
CA ASN A 42 10.35 31.77 17.35
C ASN A 42 10.56 30.28 17.52
N TRP A 43 10.94 29.63 16.43
CA TRP A 43 11.11 28.18 16.34
C TRP A 43 12.50 27.84 15.84
N ARG A 44 13.02 26.72 16.31
CA ARG A 44 14.28 26.13 15.86
C ARG A 44 14.00 24.79 15.21
N GLY A 45 14.73 24.49 14.15
CA GLY A 45 14.56 23.24 13.41
C GLY A 45 15.89 22.68 12.94
N THR A 46 15.94 21.36 12.76
CA THR A 46 17.05 20.69 12.11
C THR A 46 16.60 19.87 10.92
N ILE A 47 17.44 19.86 9.88
CA ILE A 47 17.24 19.04 8.68
C ILE A 47 18.45 18.15 8.50
N TRP A 48 18.19 16.86 8.30
CA TRP A 48 19.16 15.93 7.77
C TRP A 48 19.27 16.08 6.25
N GLY A 49 20.50 16.33 5.79
CA GLY A 49 20.78 16.41 4.37
C GLY A 49 20.38 15.10 3.64
N PRO A 50 19.85 15.20 2.42
CA PRO A 50 19.36 14.04 1.69
C PRO A 50 20.48 13.03 1.41
N PRO A 51 20.18 11.72 1.46
CA PRO A 51 21.16 10.69 1.12
C PRO A 51 21.59 10.82 -0.34
N HIS A 52 22.84 10.46 -0.63
CA HIS A 52 23.46 10.51 -1.95
C HIS A 52 23.54 11.92 -2.58
N GLY A 53 23.55 12.97 -1.76
CA GLY A 53 23.72 14.37 -2.18
C GLY A 53 24.96 15.02 -1.56
N ASN A 54 25.31 16.23 -2.01
CA ASN A 54 26.46 17.00 -1.48
C ASN A 54 26.33 17.35 0.01
N HIS A 55 25.12 17.23 0.55
CA HIS A 55 24.76 17.52 1.93
C HIS A 55 24.53 16.25 2.76
N GLU A 56 24.84 15.06 2.22
CA GLU A 56 24.69 13.79 2.92
C GLU A 56 25.47 13.76 4.24
N ASN A 57 24.89 13.11 5.26
CA ASN A 57 25.44 12.99 6.62
C ASN A 57 25.73 14.33 7.32
N ARG A 58 25.10 15.43 6.88
CA ARG A 58 25.17 16.74 7.53
C ARG A 58 23.82 17.10 8.13
N ILE A 59 23.88 17.69 9.32
CA ILE A 59 22.73 18.25 10.02
C ILE A 59 22.81 19.76 9.89
N TYR A 60 21.74 20.37 9.39
CA TYR A 60 21.62 21.82 9.25
C TYR A 60 20.62 22.33 10.25
N GLU A 61 20.99 23.41 10.91
CA GLU A 61 20.13 24.13 11.84
C GLU A 61 19.47 25.33 11.16
N LEU A 62 18.18 25.52 11.44
CA LEU A 62 17.35 26.57 10.90
C LEU A 62 16.60 27.28 12.03
N LYS A 63 16.40 28.58 11.85
CA LYS A 63 15.53 29.43 12.64
C LYS A 63 14.30 29.78 11.82
N MET A 64 13.12 29.65 12.41
CA MET A 64 11.83 29.89 11.77
C MET A 64 11.04 30.87 12.62
N ASN A 65 10.49 31.91 12.00
CA ASN A 65 9.65 32.89 12.67
C ASN A 65 8.22 32.81 12.11
N CYS A 66 7.28 32.50 13.01
CA CYS A 66 5.86 32.40 12.77
C CYS A 66 5.18 33.73 13.15
N GLY A 67 5.02 34.63 12.18
CA GLY A 67 4.38 35.93 12.39
C GLY A 67 2.91 35.85 12.84
N GLU A 68 2.30 37.01 13.12
CA GLU A 68 0.93 37.12 13.64
C GLU A 68 -0.14 36.51 12.72
N ASN A 69 0.12 36.51 11.40
CA ASN A 69 -0.79 35.97 10.40
C ASN A 69 -0.61 34.47 10.13
N TYR A 70 0.29 33.78 10.82
CA TYR A 70 0.45 32.33 10.66
C TYR A 70 -0.83 31.58 11.13
N PRO A 71 -1.32 30.55 10.42
CA PRO A 71 -0.78 29.88 9.22
C PRO A 71 -1.31 30.44 7.88
N LYS A 72 -2.00 31.60 7.85
CA LYS A 72 -2.49 32.21 6.59
C LYS A 72 -1.33 32.64 5.70
N GLU A 73 -0.27 33.14 6.31
CA GLU A 73 0.99 33.49 5.67
C GLU A 73 2.10 32.48 6.04
N PRO A 74 3.06 32.23 5.14
CA PRO A 74 4.17 31.32 5.41
C PRO A 74 5.12 31.89 6.45
N PRO A 75 5.79 31.03 7.25
CA PRO A 75 6.82 31.46 8.18
C PRO A 75 8.04 31.99 7.42
N THR A 76 8.82 32.87 8.06
CA THR A 76 10.14 33.27 7.55
C THR A 76 11.21 32.32 8.09
N ILE A 77 12.10 31.86 7.21
CA ILE A 77 13.06 30.79 7.53
C ILE A 77 14.47 31.28 7.24
N TYR A 78 15.38 31.02 8.18
CA TYR A 78 16.79 31.36 8.12
C TYR A 78 17.61 30.10 8.41
N PHE A 79 18.67 29.88 7.64
CA PHE A 79 19.69 28.90 7.98
C PHE A 79 20.64 29.51 9.01
N VAL A 80 20.76 28.86 10.17
CA VAL A 80 21.79 29.18 11.17
C VAL A 80 23.12 28.55 10.74
N SER A 81 23.07 27.30 10.28
CA SER A 81 24.23 26.64 9.69
C SER A 81 24.55 27.19 8.31
N GLN A 82 25.80 27.58 8.07
CA GLN A 82 26.23 28.01 6.74
C GLN A 82 26.01 26.92 5.70
N ILE A 83 25.26 27.24 4.66
CA ILE A 83 24.93 26.32 3.58
C ILE A 83 25.00 27.04 2.25
N ASN A 84 25.69 26.40 1.29
CA ASN A 84 25.59 26.82 -0.10
C ASN A 84 24.40 26.10 -0.74
N LEU A 85 23.19 26.58 -0.43
CA LEU A 85 21.96 26.14 -1.06
C LEU A 85 21.40 27.31 -1.86
N PRO A 86 21.07 27.14 -3.14
CA PRO A 86 20.62 28.29 -3.88
C PRO A 86 19.19 28.63 -3.43
N GLY A 87 18.81 29.92 -3.51
CA GLY A 87 17.59 30.43 -2.86
C GLY A 87 17.75 30.64 -1.35
N VAL A 88 18.95 30.42 -0.81
CA VAL A 88 19.35 30.85 0.53
C VAL A 88 20.40 31.94 0.35
N ASN A 89 20.27 33.04 1.09
CA ASN A 89 21.28 34.09 1.11
C ASN A 89 22.53 33.57 1.84
N ASN A 90 23.70 33.67 1.21
CA ASN A 90 24.97 33.20 1.79
C ASN A 90 25.45 34.05 2.97
N VAL A 91 24.97 35.29 3.12
CA VAL A 91 25.37 36.19 4.22
C VAL A 91 24.45 36.01 5.43
N ASP A 92 23.15 36.19 5.24
CA ASP A 92 22.18 36.22 6.35
C ASP A 92 21.45 34.88 6.56
N GLY A 93 21.68 33.88 5.71
CA GLY A 93 20.99 32.59 5.76
C GLY A 93 19.50 32.64 5.39
N LEU A 94 18.97 33.80 5.00
CA LEU A 94 17.54 33.98 4.68
C LEU A 94 17.13 33.13 3.48
N VAL A 95 16.02 32.41 3.62
CA VAL A 95 15.43 31.58 2.58
C VAL A 95 14.43 32.38 1.74
N ASP A 96 14.65 32.44 0.43
CA ASP A 96 13.74 33.08 -0.53
C ASP A 96 12.48 32.24 -0.73
N LYS A 97 11.33 32.84 -0.40
CA LYS A 97 9.99 32.24 -0.52
C LYS A 97 9.69 31.80 -1.95
N ASN A 98 10.19 32.51 -2.97
CA ASN A 98 9.91 32.20 -4.38
C ASN A 98 10.65 30.96 -4.89
N CYS A 99 11.79 30.63 -4.27
CA CYS A 99 12.60 29.48 -4.64
C CYS A 99 11.99 28.16 -4.18
N ILE A 100 11.08 28.18 -3.20
CA ILE A 100 10.48 26.97 -2.61
C ILE A 100 9.00 26.93 -2.96
N GLY A 101 8.60 25.90 -3.70
CA GLY A 101 7.24 25.80 -4.26
C GLY A 101 6.12 25.88 -3.23
N ILE A 102 6.30 25.29 -2.04
CA ILE A 102 5.28 25.32 -0.97
C ILE A 102 5.18 26.70 -0.33
N LEU A 103 6.31 27.40 -0.12
CA LEU A 103 6.30 28.76 0.43
C LEU A 103 5.74 29.77 -0.58
N ARG A 104 6.03 29.60 -1.87
CA ARG A 104 5.51 30.44 -2.95
C ARG A 104 3.99 30.28 -3.11
N ASP A 105 3.51 29.05 -3.10
CA ASP A 105 2.10 28.73 -3.38
C ASP A 105 1.26 28.62 -2.08
N TRP A 106 1.80 29.09 -0.95
CA TRP A 106 1.23 28.95 0.41
C TRP A 106 -0.21 29.45 0.52
N THR A 107 -0.46 30.68 0.05
CA THR A 107 -1.79 31.32 0.09
C THR A 107 -2.80 30.59 -0.78
N ALA A 108 -2.37 30.04 -1.92
CA ALA A 108 -3.22 29.23 -2.78
C ALA A 108 -3.58 27.89 -2.13
N ILE A 109 -2.64 27.26 -1.43
CA ILE A 109 -2.86 26.01 -0.67
C ILE A 109 -3.82 26.28 0.51
N ALA A 110 -3.65 27.39 1.24
CA ALA A 110 -4.56 27.81 2.29
C ALA A 110 -6.00 28.01 1.79
N ALA A 111 -6.16 28.63 0.62
CA ALA A 111 -7.47 28.82 0.00
C ALA A 111 -8.09 27.50 -0.52
N GLN A 112 -7.27 26.49 -0.85
CA GLN A 112 -7.77 25.17 -1.23
C GLN A 112 -8.20 24.34 -0.02
N LEU A 113 -7.44 24.40 1.08
CA LEU A 113 -7.77 23.72 2.33
C LEU A 113 -9.07 24.22 2.95
N SER A 114 -9.34 25.53 2.86
CA SER A 114 -10.63 26.09 3.32
C SER A 114 -11.83 25.50 2.57
N ARG A 115 -11.65 25.01 1.34
CA ARG A 115 -12.70 24.35 0.55
C ARG A 115 -12.85 22.87 0.85
N ASN A 116 -11.81 22.20 1.36
CA ASN A 116 -11.82 20.76 1.60
C ASN A 116 -11.01 20.38 2.86
N PRO A 117 -11.62 20.45 4.06
CA PRO A 117 -10.90 20.54 5.33
C PRO A 117 -10.36 19.21 5.89
N ARG A 118 -10.32 18.12 5.12
CA ARG A 118 -9.86 16.80 5.61
C ARG A 118 -8.81 16.11 4.73
N PRO A 119 -7.64 16.72 4.49
CA PRO A 119 -6.46 15.95 4.08
C PRO A 119 -5.94 15.11 5.26
N LYS A 120 -5.26 14.00 4.97
CA LYS A 120 -4.64 13.14 6.01
C LYS A 120 -3.40 13.76 6.65
N GLU A 121 -2.80 14.74 6.00
CA GLU A 121 -1.60 15.46 6.41
C GLU A 121 -1.84 16.94 6.18
N ASP A 122 -1.36 17.80 7.07
CA ASP A 122 -1.53 19.25 6.98
C ASP A 122 -0.39 19.87 6.15
N PRO A 123 -0.66 20.33 4.90
CA PRO A 123 0.38 20.84 4.02
C PRO A 123 0.88 22.24 4.42
N LEU A 124 0.18 22.93 5.34
CA LEU A 124 0.59 24.22 5.90
C LEU A 124 1.16 23.99 7.30
N SER A 125 2.34 23.39 7.36
CA SER A 125 3.05 23.09 8.62
C SER A 125 4.53 23.39 8.50
N LEU A 126 5.18 23.65 9.64
CA LEU A 126 6.63 23.82 9.73
C LEU A 126 7.37 22.60 9.15
N GLU A 127 6.90 21.39 9.45
CA GLU A 127 7.46 20.15 8.90
C GLU A 127 7.43 20.13 7.37
N THR A 128 6.29 20.47 6.77
CA THR A 128 6.14 20.45 5.32
C THR A 128 7.06 21.48 4.66
N ALA A 129 7.25 22.65 5.29
CA ALA A 129 8.21 23.66 4.85
C ALA A 129 9.64 23.10 4.89
N LEU A 130 10.07 22.48 6.00
CA LEU A 130 11.41 21.88 6.15
C LEU A 130 11.66 20.75 5.13
N ILE A 131 10.70 19.86 4.92
CA ILE A 131 10.79 18.79 3.91
C ILE A 131 10.89 19.37 2.50
N SER A 132 10.20 20.48 2.22
CA SER A 132 10.26 21.12 0.91
C SER A 132 11.60 21.79 0.63
N ILE A 133 12.25 22.36 1.66
CA ILE A 133 13.61 22.90 1.60
C ILE A 133 14.61 21.77 1.31
N ARG A 134 14.39 20.58 1.90
CA ARG A 134 15.18 19.37 1.63
C ARG A 134 15.00 18.85 0.20
N ASN A 135 13.91 19.21 -0.49
CA ASN A 135 13.63 18.68 -1.82
C ASN A 135 14.59 19.27 -2.86
N SER A 136 15.32 18.39 -3.52
CA SER A 136 16.38 18.73 -4.45
C SER A 136 15.87 19.42 -5.71
N ARG A 137 16.52 20.53 -6.06
CA ARG A 137 16.31 21.34 -7.27
C ARG A 137 16.28 20.54 -8.58
N HIS A 138 16.88 19.35 -8.62
CA HIS A 138 16.81 18.47 -9.80
C HIS A 138 15.36 18.14 -10.17
N ARG A 139 14.47 17.97 -9.19
CA ARG A 139 13.06 17.66 -9.44
C ARG A 139 12.39 18.81 -10.18
N THR A 140 12.64 20.03 -9.75
CA THR A 140 12.17 21.26 -10.40
C THR A 140 12.77 21.44 -11.79
N ALA A 141 14.09 21.21 -11.95
CA ALA A 141 14.78 21.28 -13.24
C ALA A 141 14.22 20.24 -14.23
N CYS A 142 14.00 19.00 -13.79
CA CYS A 142 13.38 17.95 -14.59
C CYS A 142 11.96 18.33 -15.03
N PHE A 143 11.14 18.91 -14.16
CA PHE A 143 9.79 19.38 -14.52
C PHE A 143 9.83 20.56 -15.50
N ALA A 144 10.74 21.50 -15.32
CA ALA A 144 10.92 22.63 -16.23
C ALA A 144 11.36 22.15 -17.63
N LEU A 145 12.36 21.27 -17.68
CA LEU A 145 12.84 20.66 -18.93
C LEU A 145 11.76 19.83 -19.62
N TYR A 146 11.01 19.02 -18.87
CA TYR A 146 9.87 18.26 -19.38
C TYR A 146 8.82 19.16 -20.05
N LYS A 147 8.43 20.26 -19.39
CA LYS A 147 7.47 21.23 -19.95
C LYS A 147 8.02 21.94 -21.19
N ALA A 148 9.29 22.34 -21.16
CA ALA A 148 9.95 23.01 -22.27
C ALA A 148 10.04 22.10 -23.52
N LEU A 149 10.44 20.84 -23.33
CA LEU A 149 10.51 19.84 -24.40
C LEU A 149 9.13 19.56 -25.00
N LEU A 150 8.08 19.43 -24.18
CA LEU A 150 6.72 19.24 -24.70
C LEU A 150 6.21 20.44 -25.49
N LYS A 151 6.53 21.66 -25.04
CA LYS A 151 6.17 22.90 -25.74
C LYS A 151 6.84 23.00 -27.10
N GLN A 152 8.15 22.75 -27.17
CA GLN A 152 8.88 22.80 -28.44
C GLN A 152 8.51 21.64 -29.37
N ALA A 153 8.30 20.44 -28.84
CA ALA A 153 7.83 19.30 -29.63
C ALA A 153 6.46 19.55 -30.28
N ALA A 154 5.62 20.41 -29.71
CA ALA A 154 4.35 20.82 -30.31
C ALA A 154 4.52 21.74 -31.53
N GLN A 155 5.66 22.45 -31.61
CA GLN A 155 5.95 23.45 -32.63
C GLN A 155 6.65 22.87 -33.86
N VAL A 156 7.10 21.61 -33.82
CA VAL A 156 7.76 20.93 -34.95
C VAL A 156 6.71 20.52 -36.00
N PRO A 157 6.82 20.99 -37.25
CA PRO A 157 5.82 20.73 -38.29
C PRO A 157 5.92 19.30 -38.83
N LEU A 158 5.10 18.37 -38.35
CA LEU A 158 5.05 17.01 -38.88
C LEU A 158 4.02 16.91 -40.01
N LEU A 159 4.47 16.49 -41.20
CA LEU A 159 3.61 16.13 -42.33
C LEU A 159 2.99 14.75 -42.08
N ASP A 160 2.01 14.66 -41.18
CA ASP A 160 0.91 13.70 -41.28
C ASP A 160 -0.13 13.95 -40.17
N LYS A 161 -1.17 14.74 -40.50
CA LYS A 161 -2.46 14.72 -39.81
C LYS A 161 -3.38 13.63 -40.38
N ALA A 162 -2.85 12.63 -41.09
CA ALA A 162 -3.63 11.55 -41.66
C ALA A 162 -3.50 10.28 -40.79
N GLY A 163 -4.63 9.85 -40.22
CA GLY A 163 -4.86 8.44 -39.89
C GLY A 163 -4.27 7.91 -38.58
N SER A 164 -4.96 8.13 -37.46
CA SER A 164 -4.95 7.17 -36.35
C SER A 164 -6.24 7.33 -35.54
N SER A 165 -7.28 6.64 -36.02
CA SER A 165 -8.53 6.39 -35.32
C SER A 165 -8.28 5.61 -34.03
N THR A 166 -8.32 6.29 -32.88
CA THR A 166 -8.74 5.69 -31.60
C THR A 166 -9.07 6.81 -30.61
N SER A 167 -10.20 6.67 -29.92
CA SER A 167 -10.86 7.68 -29.08
C SER A 167 -9.90 8.58 -28.25
N GLY A 168 -9.79 9.85 -28.65
CA GLY A 168 -9.07 10.89 -27.92
C GLY A 168 -8.28 11.82 -28.87
N PRO A 169 -7.93 13.04 -28.46
CA PRO A 169 -7.10 13.92 -29.28
C PRO A 169 -5.75 13.24 -29.57
N PRO A 170 -5.33 13.11 -30.84
CA PRO A 170 -4.11 12.41 -31.20
C PRO A 170 -2.90 13.15 -30.61
N ILE A 171 -2.22 12.52 -29.66
CA ILE A 171 -1.00 13.07 -29.08
C ILE A 171 0.11 12.97 -30.15
N PRO A 172 0.81 14.06 -30.48
CA PRO A 172 1.94 14.06 -31.40
C PRO A 172 2.99 13.00 -31.01
N PRO A 173 3.58 12.26 -31.97
CA PRO A 173 4.46 11.12 -31.69
C PRO A 173 5.68 11.51 -30.85
N ILE A 174 6.25 12.69 -31.07
CA ILE A 174 7.40 13.22 -30.33
C ILE A 174 7.03 13.46 -28.85
N GLN A 175 5.86 14.04 -28.58
CA GLN A 175 5.39 14.26 -27.20
C GLN A 175 5.17 12.94 -26.47
N LYS A 176 4.66 11.91 -27.16
CA LYS A 176 4.50 10.57 -26.58
C LYS A 176 5.83 9.95 -26.17
N LEU A 177 6.88 10.11 -26.98
CA LEU A 177 8.23 9.64 -26.66
C LEU A 177 8.79 10.36 -25.43
N ILE A 178 8.70 11.70 -25.38
CA ILE A 178 9.15 12.51 -24.23
C ILE A 178 8.43 12.07 -22.94
N ARG A 179 7.12 11.82 -22.99
CA ARG A 179 6.38 11.34 -21.81
C ARG A 179 6.88 9.99 -21.33
N ASN A 180 7.05 9.03 -22.24
CA ASN A 180 7.54 7.70 -21.88
C ASN A 180 8.96 7.73 -21.28
N THR A 181 9.85 8.56 -21.80
CA THR A 181 11.24 8.64 -21.28
C THR A 181 11.30 9.22 -19.88
N PHE A 182 10.56 10.30 -19.60
CA PHE A 182 10.48 10.85 -18.23
C PHE A 182 9.78 9.90 -17.25
N GLU A 183 8.80 9.10 -17.70
CA GLU A 183 8.20 8.05 -16.88
C GLU A 183 9.18 6.93 -16.54
N LEU A 184 10.04 6.53 -17.48
CA LEU A 184 11.07 5.51 -17.26
C LEU A 184 12.11 5.97 -16.24
N ASN A 185 12.55 7.22 -16.34
CA ASN A 185 13.62 7.78 -15.50
C ASN A 185 13.12 8.28 -14.13
N ARG A 186 11.83 8.08 -13.79
CA ARG A 186 11.24 8.58 -12.54
C ARG A 186 11.94 8.05 -11.27
N GLY A 187 12.55 6.88 -11.35
CA GLY A 187 13.26 6.25 -10.23
C GLY A 187 14.74 6.64 -10.11
N ASP A 188 15.28 7.41 -11.07
CA ASP A 188 16.70 7.73 -11.10
C ASP A 188 17.01 8.88 -10.15
N THR A 189 17.78 8.60 -9.09
CA THR A 189 18.20 9.59 -8.08
C THR A 189 19.71 9.83 -8.08
N SER A 190 20.49 9.04 -8.84
CA SER A 190 21.95 9.17 -8.92
C SER A 190 22.38 10.44 -9.66
N PRO A 191 23.26 11.29 -9.09
CA PRO A 191 23.71 12.53 -9.74
C PRO A 191 24.30 12.33 -11.14
N ARG A 192 25.05 11.23 -11.35
CA ARG A 192 25.65 10.90 -12.65
C ARG A 192 24.59 10.60 -13.71
N LEU A 193 23.58 9.82 -13.37
CA LEU A 193 22.48 9.45 -14.28
C LEU A 193 21.58 10.66 -14.56
N VAL A 194 21.27 11.44 -13.53
CA VAL A 194 20.43 12.64 -13.64
C VAL A 194 21.13 13.70 -14.49
N LEU A 195 22.41 13.99 -14.26
CA LEU A 195 23.16 14.98 -15.05
C LEU A 195 23.31 14.54 -16.51
N GLY A 196 23.61 13.26 -16.76
CA GLY A 196 23.66 12.71 -18.11
C GLY A 196 22.32 12.83 -18.84
N ALA A 197 21.21 12.48 -18.17
CA ALA A 197 19.87 12.58 -18.73
C ALA A 197 19.44 14.04 -18.98
N LEU A 198 19.73 14.96 -18.05
CA LEU A 198 19.46 16.39 -18.20
C LEU A 198 20.26 16.99 -19.36
N ASN A 199 21.56 16.72 -19.45
CA ASN A 199 22.41 17.20 -20.55
C ASN A 199 21.89 16.72 -21.90
N ASN A 200 21.45 15.46 -22.00
CA ASN A 200 20.81 14.94 -23.20
C ASN A 200 19.49 15.67 -23.49
N GLY A 201 18.65 15.90 -22.48
CA GLY A 201 17.40 16.63 -22.65
C GLY A 201 17.59 18.08 -23.12
N TYR A 202 18.61 18.79 -22.64
CA TYR A 202 18.95 20.13 -23.14
C TYR A 202 19.45 20.12 -24.59
N LYS A 203 20.24 19.10 -24.98
CA LYS A 203 20.62 18.90 -26.40
C LYS A 203 19.39 18.67 -27.28
N PHE A 204 18.43 17.87 -26.81
CA PHE A 204 17.17 17.63 -27.53
C PHE A 204 16.30 18.88 -27.62
N LEU A 205 16.34 19.76 -26.62
CA LEU A 205 15.66 21.06 -26.66
C LEU A 205 16.21 21.91 -27.82
N ASN A 206 17.53 22.01 -27.95
CA ASN A 206 18.15 22.74 -29.07
C ASN A 206 17.80 22.11 -30.42
N LEU A 207 17.89 20.77 -30.51
CA LEU A 207 17.53 20.03 -31.72
C LEU A 207 16.06 20.27 -32.11
N LEU A 208 15.13 20.23 -31.16
CA LEU A 208 13.71 20.49 -31.42
C LEU A 208 13.44 21.94 -31.83
N ALA A 209 14.20 22.90 -31.30
CA ALA A 209 14.12 24.30 -31.71
C ALA A 209 14.59 24.48 -33.17
N GLU A 210 15.71 23.87 -33.55
CA GLU A 210 16.22 23.89 -34.94
C GLU A 210 15.27 23.17 -35.91
N ALA A 211 14.66 22.08 -35.46
CA ALA A 211 13.73 21.26 -36.25
C ALA A 211 12.34 21.89 -36.46
N GLN A 212 12.07 23.08 -35.90
CA GLN A 212 10.86 23.84 -36.23
C GLN A 212 10.86 24.30 -37.69
N THR A 213 12.05 24.48 -38.27
CA THR A 213 12.20 24.78 -39.69
C THR A 213 12.23 23.48 -40.51
N PRO A 214 11.31 23.30 -41.48
CA PRO A 214 11.20 22.03 -42.22
C PRO A 214 12.41 21.75 -43.13
N SER A 215 13.18 22.78 -43.48
CA SER A 215 14.40 22.70 -44.29
C SER A 215 15.66 22.36 -43.47
N SER A 216 15.59 22.37 -42.14
CA SER A 216 16.76 22.12 -41.28
C SER A 216 17.19 20.65 -41.30
N PRO A 217 18.51 20.36 -41.23
CA PRO A 217 19.01 18.99 -41.07
C PRO A 217 18.48 18.32 -39.79
N ALA A 218 18.21 19.10 -38.73
CA ALA A 218 17.61 18.59 -37.50
C ALA A 218 16.19 18.04 -37.75
N HIS A 219 15.41 18.72 -38.60
CA HIS A 219 14.08 18.27 -39.01
C HIS A 219 14.13 16.94 -39.78
N ALA A 220 15.06 16.83 -40.74
CA ALA A 220 15.30 15.60 -41.48
C ALA A 220 15.73 14.43 -40.57
N SER A 221 16.57 14.69 -39.57
CA SER A 221 16.99 13.71 -38.56
C SER A 221 15.81 13.20 -37.71
N ILE A 222 14.92 14.09 -37.27
CA ILE A 222 13.69 13.70 -36.55
C ILE A 222 12.79 12.87 -37.44
N LEU A 223 12.55 13.28 -38.70
CA LEU A 223 11.74 12.51 -39.63
C LEU A 223 12.34 11.14 -39.91
N ALA A 224 13.67 11.05 -40.09
CA ALA A 224 14.36 9.78 -40.24
C ALA A 224 14.21 8.89 -39.00
N PHE A 225 14.29 9.46 -37.79
CA PHE A 225 14.08 8.74 -36.54
C PHE A 225 12.64 8.24 -36.38
N LEU A 226 11.64 9.04 -36.78
CA LEU A 226 10.23 8.65 -36.74
C LEU A 226 9.86 7.64 -37.84
N ARG A 227 10.50 7.73 -39.01
CA ARG A 227 10.34 6.81 -40.14
C ARG A 227 11.11 5.51 -39.98
N LYS A 228 12.14 5.47 -39.12
CA LYS A 228 12.80 4.20 -38.77
C LYS A 228 11.71 3.22 -38.30
N PRO A 229 11.55 2.08 -38.97
CA PRO A 229 10.45 1.19 -38.70
C PRO A 229 10.56 0.73 -37.24
N ILE A 230 9.52 1.06 -36.48
CA ILE A 230 9.25 0.56 -35.12
C ILE A 230 9.28 -0.98 -35.08
N ALA A 231 9.33 -1.67 -36.24
CA ALA A 231 9.52 -3.09 -36.44
C ALA A 231 10.62 -3.74 -35.58
N ALA A 232 11.79 -3.11 -35.40
CA ALA A 232 12.82 -3.68 -34.52
C ALA A 232 12.37 -3.74 -33.04
N GLU A 233 11.56 -2.77 -32.61
CA GLU A 233 10.95 -2.73 -31.27
C GLU A 233 9.75 -3.68 -31.16
N THR A 234 8.98 -3.89 -32.24
CA THR A 234 7.85 -4.83 -32.28
C THR A 234 8.34 -6.29 -32.28
N ILE A 235 9.44 -6.59 -32.99
CA ILE A 235 10.10 -7.90 -33.04
C ILE A 235 10.80 -8.21 -31.70
N ALA A 236 11.43 -7.21 -31.06
CA ALA A 236 11.97 -7.36 -29.71
C ALA A 236 10.89 -7.49 -28.62
N LYS A 237 9.67 -6.99 -28.89
CA LYS A 237 8.49 -7.15 -28.03
C LYS A 237 7.71 -8.45 -28.30
N SER A 238 7.81 -9.06 -29.48
CA SER A 238 7.17 -10.34 -29.81
C SER A 238 7.97 -11.56 -29.32
N THR A 239 9.30 -11.43 -29.25
CA THR A 239 10.20 -12.47 -28.71
C THR A 239 10.24 -12.52 -27.18
N LYS A 240 9.82 -11.45 -26.51
CA LYS A 240 9.54 -11.47 -25.07
C LYS A 240 8.07 -11.78 -24.84
N ALA A 241 7.80 -12.93 -24.21
CA ALA A 241 6.46 -13.28 -23.72
C ALA A 241 5.81 -12.05 -23.04
N PRO A 242 4.53 -11.75 -23.34
CA PRO A 242 3.93 -10.48 -22.97
C PRO A 242 3.90 -10.34 -21.44
N ARG A 243 4.84 -9.55 -20.89
CA ARG A 243 4.63 -8.94 -19.58
C ARG A 243 3.52 -7.93 -19.80
N THR A 244 2.33 -8.26 -19.30
CA THR A 244 1.20 -7.33 -19.18
C THR A 244 1.59 -6.16 -18.27
N ARG A 245 2.36 -5.21 -18.79
CA ARG A 245 2.52 -3.89 -18.19
C ARG A 245 1.20 -3.16 -18.42
N SER A 246 0.27 -3.37 -17.48
CA SER A 246 -0.96 -2.61 -17.32
C SER A 246 -0.62 -1.12 -17.22
N LYS A 247 -0.58 -0.43 -18.35
CA LYS A 247 -0.65 1.03 -18.42
C LYS A 247 -2.13 1.38 -18.22
N ASN A 248 -2.41 2.22 -17.23
CA ASN A 248 -3.77 2.56 -16.78
C ASN A 248 -4.61 1.41 -16.23
N ARG A 249 -4.11 0.69 -15.21
CA ARG A 249 -5.04 0.45 -14.11
C ARG A 249 -5.27 1.82 -13.46
N LYS A 250 -6.39 2.47 -13.82
CA LYS A 250 -7.22 3.07 -12.76
C LYS A 250 -7.11 2.07 -11.60
N ARG A 251 -6.88 2.49 -10.35
CA ARG A 251 -7.19 1.60 -9.23
C ARG A 251 -8.71 1.37 -9.33
N THR A 252 -9.14 0.49 -10.24
CA THR A 252 -10.30 -0.33 -10.10
C THR A 252 -9.97 -1.07 -8.83
N THR A 253 -10.41 -0.45 -7.74
CA THR A 253 -10.71 -1.15 -6.52
C THR A 253 -11.52 -2.34 -7.00
N LEU A 254 -10.87 -3.50 -7.14
CA LEU A 254 -11.58 -4.75 -7.37
C LEU A 254 -12.71 -4.72 -6.34
N PRO A 255 -13.98 -4.80 -6.78
CA PRO A 255 -15.10 -4.69 -5.87
C PRO A 255 -14.85 -5.68 -4.74
N SER A 256 -14.93 -5.19 -3.50
CA SER A 256 -14.72 -6.02 -2.32
C SER A 256 -15.95 -6.90 -2.05
N ALA A 257 -17.08 -6.57 -2.67
CA ALA A 257 -18.27 -7.39 -2.68
C ALA A 257 -18.01 -8.63 -3.55
N PRO A 258 -18.33 -9.84 -3.05
CA PRO A 258 -18.37 -11.02 -3.90
C PRO A 258 -19.31 -10.79 -5.08
N HIS A 259 -18.97 -11.30 -6.26
CA HIS A 259 -19.89 -11.27 -7.40
C HIS A 259 -21.17 -12.03 -6.98
N PRO A 260 -22.38 -11.51 -7.29
CA PRO A 260 -23.64 -12.11 -6.82
C PRO A 260 -23.73 -13.62 -7.11
N ASP A 261 -23.20 -14.06 -8.25
CA ASP A 261 -23.20 -15.48 -8.66
C ASP A 261 -22.07 -16.34 -8.06
N THR A 262 -21.27 -15.81 -7.13
CA THR A 262 -20.15 -16.57 -6.55
C THR A 262 -20.64 -17.49 -5.43
N VAL A 263 -20.60 -18.80 -5.66
CA VAL A 263 -20.84 -19.78 -4.60
C VAL A 263 -19.70 -19.70 -3.57
N PRO A 264 -20.00 -19.49 -2.27
CA PRO A 264 -18.97 -19.45 -1.24
C PRO A 264 -18.29 -20.81 -1.10
N LEU A 265 -17.01 -20.81 -0.72
CA LEU A 265 -16.27 -22.06 -0.49
C LEU A 265 -16.76 -22.79 0.76
N LEU A 266 -17.07 -22.03 1.81
CA LEU A 266 -17.51 -22.53 3.11
C LEU A 266 -18.82 -21.82 3.49
N THR A 267 -19.80 -22.60 3.91
CA THR A 267 -21.03 -22.08 4.54
C THR A 267 -20.87 -22.16 6.05
N ARG A 268 -21.21 -21.07 6.74
CA ARG A 268 -21.21 -20.99 8.20
C ARG A 268 -22.48 -21.63 8.75
N ARG A 269 -22.36 -22.55 9.70
CA ARG A 269 -23.45 -23.15 10.47
C ARG A 269 -23.23 -22.86 11.95
N THR A 270 -24.28 -22.50 12.68
CA THR A 270 -24.23 -22.33 14.13
C THR A 270 -24.29 -23.71 14.79
N ILE A 271 -23.49 -23.92 15.84
CA ILE A 271 -23.57 -25.13 16.64
C ILE A 271 -24.65 -24.89 17.71
N PRO A 272 -25.79 -25.63 17.69
CA PRO A 272 -26.83 -25.45 18.68
C PRO A 272 -26.29 -25.68 20.10
N GLY A 273 -26.64 -24.81 21.05
CA GLY A 273 -26.22 -24.92 22.45
C GLY A 273 -24.78 -24.46 22.77
N SER A 274 -24.07 -23.86 21.82
CA SER A 274 -22.69 -23.35 22.01
C SER A 274 -22.60 -21.87 22.40
N GLU A 275 -23.68 -21.35 23.00
CA GLU A 275 -23.78 -19.96 23.42
C GLU A 275 -23.05 -19.79 24.76
N GLU A 276 -21.99 -18.98 24.74
CA GLU A 276 -21.22 -18.64 25.93
C GLU A 276 -21.39 -17.15 26.22
N SER A 277 -21.84 -16.82 27.42
CA SER A 277 -21.80 -15.45 27.91
C SER A 277 -20.43 -15.14 28.48
N SER A 278 -19.93 -13.94 28.19
CA SER A 278 -18.80 -13.34 28.91
C SER A 278 -19.05 -13.39 30.42
N PRO A 279 -18.03 -13.51 31.27
CA PRO A 279 -18.19 -13.54 32.73
C PRO A 279 -19.04 -12.38 33.29
N ASP A 280 -18.94 -11.21 32.66
CA ASP A 280 -19.69 -10.00 33.04
C ASP A 280 -21.09 -9.91 32.39
N ASN A 281 -21.54 -10.95 31.69
CA ASN A 281 -22.79 -11.04 30.93
C ASN A 281 -23.03 -9.93 29.88
N GLN A 282 -21.99 -9.19 29.52
CA GLN A 282 -22.06 -8.09 28.55
C GLN A 282 -22.05 -8.55 27.08
N PHE A 283 -21.53 -9.74 26.81
CA PHE A 283 -21.37 -10.27 25.45
C PHE A 283 -21.76 -11.74 25.39
N THR A 284 -22.48 -12.13 24.34
CA THR A 284 -22.79 -13.53 24.02
C THR A 284 -22.00 -13.96 22.78
N PHE A 285 -21.25 -15.06 22.90
CA PHE A 285 -20.48 -15.64 21.83
C PHE A 285 -21.14 -16.93 21.37
N GLN A 286 -21.11 -17.19 20.06
CA GLN A 286 -21.65 -18.41 19.48
C GLN A 286 -20.56 -19.09 18.67
N HIS A 287 -20.38 -20.39 18.87
CA HIS A 287 -19.43 -21.16 18.09
C HIS A 287 -20.02 -21.56 16.74
N TYR A 288 -19.19 -21.47 15.70
CA TYR A 288 -19.58 -21.78 14.33
C TYR A 288 -18.84 -23.01 13.82
N GLU A 289 -19.55 -23.88 13.11
CA GLU A 289 -18.96 -24.88 12.25
C GLU A 289 -18.96 -24.38 10.80
N TYR A 290 -17.91 -24.70 10.05
CA TYR A 290 -17.85 -24.43 8.63
C TYR A 290 -17.95 -25.74 7.84
N VAL A 291 -18.83 -25.75 6.84
CA VAL A 291 -19.02 -26.90 5.94
C VAL A 291 -18.68 -26.48 4.53
N SER A 292 -18.03 -27.37 3.79
CA SER A 292 -17.75 -27.16 2.36
C SER A 292 -19.05 -27.05 1.57
N THR A 293 -19.21 -25.97 0.81
CA THR A 293 -20.43 -25.74 0.02
C THR A 293 -20.37 -26.44 -1.34
N ALA A 294 -19.17 -26.56 -1.91
CA ALA A 294 -19.01 -26.91 -3.33
C ALA A 294 -17.83 -27.87 -3.60
N ARG A 295 -17.09 -28.32 -2.58
CA ARG A 295 -15.93 -29.21 -2.74
C ARG A 295 -16.12 -30.48 -1.90
N PRO A 296 -15.64 -31.64 -2.36
CA PRO A 296 -14.88 -31.84 -3.59
C PRO A 296 -15.77 -31.90 -4.85
N ARG A 297 -15.19 -31.54 -6.01
CA ARG A 297 -15.86 -31.63 -7.33
C ARG A 297 -15.27 -32.79 -8.16
N PRO A 298 -16.02 -33.36 -9.11
CA PRO A 298 -15.45 -34.31 -10.07
C PRO A 298 -14.41 -33.64 -10.96
N LEU A 299 -13.50 -34.44 -11.55
CA LEU A 299 -12.40 -33.94 -12.39
C LEU A 299 -12.88 -33.08 -13.57
N SER A 300 -14.03 -33.41 -14.15
CA SER A 300 -14.66 -32.69 -15.28
C SER A 300 -15.05 -31.25 -14.93
N GLU A 301 -15.37 -30.96 -13.68
CA GLU A 301 -15.78 -29.63 -13.21
C GLU A 301 -14.59 -28.77 -12.72
N LEU A 302 -13.38 -29.32 -12.69
CA LEU A 302 -12.19 -28.62 -12.22
C LEU A 302 -11.54 -27.82 -13.35
N SER A 303 -11.65 -26.49 -13.26
CA SER A 303 -11.03 -25.56 -14.23
C SER A 303 -9.49 -25.54 -14.24
N ARG A 304 -8.84 -26.24 -13.30
CA ARG A 304 -7.38 -26.24 -13.14
C ARG A 304 -6.87 -27.66 -12.85
N THR A 305 -6.59 -28.38 -13.91
CA THR A 305 -5.85 -29.65 -13.91
C THR A 305 -4.42 -29.42 -14.38
N ILE A 306 -3.49 -30.31 -13.99
CA ILE A 306 -2.12 -30.33 -14.52
C ILE A 306 -1.97 -31.68 -15.20
N ASP A 307 -1.69 -31.69 -16.50
CA ASP A 307 -1.54 -32.93 -17.30
C ASP A 307 -2.72 -33.90 -17.14
N GLY A 308 -3.95 -33.36 -17.07
CA GLY A 308 -5.17 -34.17 -16.85
C GLY A 308 -5.39 -34.66 -15.42
N ARG A 309 -4.51 -34.32 -14.47
CA ARG A 309 -4.63 -34.73 -13.06
C ARG A 309 -5.22 -33.65 -12.17
N ARG A 310 -5.97 -34.09 -11.15
CA ARG A 310 -6.51 -33.25 -10.07
C ARG A 310 -5.38 -32.63 -9.25
N ARG A 311 -5.47 -31.32 -9.03
CA ARG A 311 -4.55 -30.59 -8.16
C ARG A 311 -5.14 -30.41 -6.77
N VAL A 312 -4.59 -31.14 -5.80
CA VAL A 312 -4.98 -31.02 -4.39
C VAL A 312 -4.66 -29.60 -3.85
N PRO A 313 -5.63 -28.87 -3.29
CA PRO A 313 -5.39 -27.59 -2.63
C PRO A 313 -4.42 -27.71 -1.46
N ARG A 314 -3.68 -26.63 -1.16
CA ARG A 314 -2.87 -26.57 0.06
C ARG A 314 -3.47 -25.58 1.04
N LEU A 315 -3.66 -25.99 2.28
CA LEU A 315 -3.92 -25.07 3.37
C LEU A 315 -2.64 -24.28 3.67
N ALA A 316 -2.78 -22.97 3.75
CA ALA A 316 -1.70 -22.06 4.14
C ALA A 316 -2.25 -21.06 5.17
N THR A 317 -1.35 -20.59 6.02
CA THR A 317 -1.65 -19.61 7.06
C THR A 317 -0.75 -18.40 6.86
N ASP A 318 -1.32 -17.21 6.92
CA ASP A 318 -0.55 -15.97 6.90
C ASP A 318 0.18 -15.75 8.24
N ALA A 319 1.18 -14.85 8.28
CA ALA A 319 1.89 -14.51 9.52
C ALA A 319 0.97 -14.01 10.64
N THR A 320 -0.22 -13.51 10.30
CA THR A 320 -1.24 -13.05 11.24
C THR A 320 -2.15 -14.16 11.78
N GLY A 321 -1.96 -15.41 11.35
CA GLY A 321 -2.77 -16.56 11.73
C GLY A 321 -3.98 -16.84 10.82
N LEU A 322 -4.22 -16.03 9.77
CA LEU A 322 -5.38 -16.19 8.89
C LEU A 322 -5.24 -17.42 7.98
N PRO A 323 -6.15 -18.43 8.08
CA PRO A 323 -6.11 -19.61 7.24
C PRO A 323 -6.77 -19.35 5.88
N PHE A 324 -6.18 -19.89 4.80
CA PHE A 324 -6.76 -19.87 3.46
C PHE A 324 -6.32 -21.07 2.62
N LEU A 325 -7.21 -21.54 1.74
CA LEU A 325 -6.87 -22.57 0.75
C LEU A 325 -6.22 -21.95 -0.50
N ARG A 326 -5.04 -22.44 -0.86
CA ARG A 326 -4.36 -22.13 -2.11
C ARG A 326 -4.73 -23.15 -3.18
N LEU A 327 -5.77 -22.82 -3.95
CA LEU A 327 -6.26 -23.65 -5.06
C LEU A 327 -5.27 -23.75 -6.24
N GLY A 328 -4.46 -22.72 -6.47
CA GLY A 328 -3.58 -22.60 -7.65
C GLY A 328 -2.25 -21.89 -7.36
N ARG A 329 -1.27 -22.05 -8.25
CA ARG A 329 -0.11 -21.16 -8.38
C ARG A 329 -0.15 -20.51 -9.78
N PRO A 330 -0.01 -19.18 -9.92
CA PRO A 330 0.10 -18.18 -8.85
C PRO A 330 -1.21 -17.98 -8.05
N GLN A 331 -1.11 -17.38 -6.85
CA GLN A 331 -2.28 -17.07 -6.01
C GLN A 331 -3.15 -15.99 -6.68
N SER A 332 -4.47 -16.08 -6.51
CA SER A 332 -5.40 -15.04 -6.97
C SER A 332 -5.05 -13.67 -6.38
N PRO A 333 -4.90 -12.61 -7.19
CA PRO A 333 -4.65 -11.25 -6.71
C PRO A 333 -5.74 -10.73 -5.76
N VAL A 334 -6.99 -11.17 -5.97
CA VAL A 334 -8.13 -10.81 -5.10
C VAL A 334 -7.93 -11.43 -3.72
N LEU A 335 -7.63 -12.72 -3.67
CA LEU A 335 -7.37 -13.43 -2.42
C LEU A 335 -6.17 -12.82 -1.67
N SER A 336 -5.05 -12.56 -2.36
CA SER A 336 -3.88 -11.90 -1.75
C SER A 336 -4.18 -10.50 -1.24
N ARG A 337 -5.12 -9.76 -1.85
CA ARG A 337 -5.56 -8.45 -1.33
C ARG A 337 -6.39 -8.60 -0.06
N VAL A 338 -7.35 -9.53 -0.05
CA VAL A 338 -8.22 -9.78 1.11
C VAL A 338 -7.41 -10.28 2.32
N ILE A 339 -6.46 -11.20 2.11
CA ILE A 339 -5.55 -11.69 3.17
C ILE A 339 -4.79 -10.50 3.77
N ARG A 340 -4.17 -9.65 2.95
CA ARG A 340 -3.45 -8.46 3.42
C ARG A 340 -4.34 -7.48 4.18
N GLN A 341 -5.58 -7.28 3.72
CA GLN A 341 -6.52 -6.37 4.37
C GLN A 341 -6.99 -6.91 5.73
N LYS A 342 -7.35 -8.20 5.81
CA LYS A 342 -7.72 -8.85 7.06
C LYS A 342 -6.54 -8.91 8.03
N GLY A 343 -5.36 -9.29 7.55
CA GLY A 343 -4.14 -9.33 8.34
C GLY A 343 -3.77 -7.95 8.90
N ARG A 344 -3.94 -6.87 8.12
CA ARG A 344 -3.76 -5.50 8.62
C ARG A 344 -4.74 -5.19 9.76
N LYS A 345 -6.05 -5.36 9.55
CA LYS A 345 -7.06 -5.09 10.59
C LYS A 345 -6.81 -5.85 11.89
N ARG A 346 -6.35 -7.11 11.79
CA ARG A 346 -6.03 -7.93 12.97
C ARG A 346 -4.78 -7.41 13.69
N ARG A 347 -3.73 -7.04 12.95
CA ARG A 347 -2.53 -6.41 13.53
C ARG A 347 -2.85 -5.10 14.23
N ASP A 348 -3.63 -4.22 13.59
CA ASP A 348 -4.02 -2.93 14.16
C ASP A 348 -4.77 -3.12 15.49
N ARG A 349 -5.64 -4.15 15.58
CA ARG A 349 -6.33 -4.49 16.84
C ARG A 349 -5.42 -5.09 17.91
N MET A 350 -4.49 -5.97 17.53
CA MET A 350 -3.50 -6.51 18.47
C MET A 350 -2.59 -5.42 19.01
N GLN A 351 -2.20 -4.49 18.15
CA GLN A 351 -1.38 -3.34 18.51
C GLN A 351 -2.14 -2.44 19.48
N LEU A 352 -3.37 -2.04 19.16
CA LEU A 352 -4.20 -1.23 20.06
C LEU A 352 -4.42 -1.90 21.43
N ALA A 353 -4.71 -3.20 21.46
CA ALA A 353 -4.86 -3.92 22.73
C ALA A 353 -3.56 -3.90 23.56
N SER A 354 -2.41 -4.04 22.90
CA SER A 354 -1.11 -3.96 23.56
C SER A 354 -0.76 -2.56 24.04
N GLU A 355 -1.09 -1.53 23.27
CA GLU A 355 -0.88 -0.11 23.63
C GLU A 355 -1.74 0.27 24.84
N LEU A 356 -3.04 -0.06 24.79
CA LEU A 356 -3.94 0.19 25.93
C LEU A 356 -3.47 -0.50 27.21
N GLN A 357 -2.99 -1.74 27.10
CA GLN A 357 -2.57 -2.52 28.26
C GLN A 357 -1.21 -2.09 28.83
N ARG A 358 -0.29 -1.61 28.00
CA ARG A 358 1.08 -1.26 28.44
C ARG A 358 1.23 0.20 28.83
N ASP A 359 0.56 1.08 28.10
CA ASP A 359 0.83 2.52 28.18
C ASP A 359 -0.35 3.26 28.83
N GLU A 360 -1.57 3.05 28.33
CA GLU A 360 -2.74 3.85 28.74
C GLU A 360 -3.33 3.45 30.09
N LEU A 361 -3.29 2.16 30.48
CA LEU A 361 -3.96 1.72 31.70
C LEU A 361 -3.35 2.34 32.97
N ASP A 362 -2.03 2.42 33.03
CA ASP A 362 -1.32 3.03 34.16
C ASP A 362 -1.55 4.54 34.22
N PHE A 363 -1.53 5.19 33.05
CA PHE A 363 -1.83 6.62 32.94
C PHE A 363 -3.28 6.93 33.37
N ALA A 364 -4.23 6.12 32.94
CA ALA A 364 -5.63 6.26 33.32
C ALA A 364 -5.84 6.07 34.83
N ALA A 365 -5.10 5.17 35.46
CA ALA A 365 -5.14 5.00 36.92
C ALA A 365 -4.59 6.23 37.67
N GLN A 366 -3.58 6.91 37.12
CA GLN A 366 -3.05 8.14 37.70
C GLN A 366 -4.02 9.32 37.55
N GLU A 367 -4.69 9.42 36.39
CA GLU A 367 -5.73 10.42 36.16
C GLU A 367 -6.88 10.24 37.15
N ASP A 368 -7.33 9.00 37.36
CA ASP A 368 -8.38 8.68 38.34
C ASP A 368 -7.99 9.10 39.78
N LEU A 369 -6.71 8.96 40.16
CA LEU A 369 -6.20 9.42 41.46
C LEU A 369 -6.16 10.94 41.57
N TRP A 370 -5.84 11.62 40.46
CA TRP A 370 -5.84 13.06 40.39
C TRP A 370 -7.27 13.63 40.50
N GLU A 371 -8.22 13.08 39.74
CA GLU A 371 -9.64 13.44 39.81
C GLU A 371 -10.19 13.29 41.24
N ALA A 372 -9.87 12.17 41.91
CA ALA A 372 -10.28 11.94 43.29
C ALA A 372 -9.68 12.96 44.28
N SER A 373 -8.43 13.38 44.03
CA SER A 373 -7.77 14.40 44.86
C SER A 373 -8.40 15.78 44.66
N VAL A 374 -8.74 16.14 43.41
CA VAL A 374 -9.43 17.38 43.06
C VAL A 374 -10.85 17.40 43.64
N GLU A 375 -11.61 16.31 43.52
CA GLU A 375 -12.95 16.17 44.09
C GLU A 375 -12.94 16.39 45.61
N LYS A 376 -11.93 15.84 46.29
CA LYS A 376 -11.74 16.05 47.73
C LYS A 376 -11.46 17.51 48.08
N LEU A 377 -10.53 18.17 47.40
CA LEU A 377 -10.20 19.57 47.65
C LEU A 377 -11.40 20.50 47.43
N LEU A 378 -12.16 20.27 46.35
CA LEU A 378 -13.39 21.02 46.07
C LEU A 378 -14.47 20.82 47.14
N SER A 379 -14.57 19.59 47.68
CA SER A 379 -15.50 19.27 48.76
C SER A 379 -15.11 19.98 50.06
N ASP A 380 -13.81 20.01 50.38
CA ASP A 380 -13.27 20.69 51.57
C ASP A 380 -13.45 22.23 51.48
N GLU A 381 -13.30 22.82 50.29
CA GLU A 381 -13.53 24.26 50.07
C GLU A 381 -15.01 24.67 50.16
N ARG A 382 -15.94 23.82 49.71
CA ARG A 382 -17.37 24.18 49.66
C ARG A 382 -18.10 24.09 51.01
N GLN A 383 -17.52 23.46 52.05
CA GLN A 383 -18.23 23.13 53.30
C GLN A 383 -19.61 22.46 53.05
N GLU A 384 -19.79 21.75 51.94
CA GLU A 384 -21.06 21.14 51.60
C GLU A 384 -21.11 19.70 52.13
N SER A 385 -21.77 19.54 53.27
CA SER A 385 -22.16 18.23 53.80
C SER A 385 -23.32 17.66 52.98
N GLY A 386 -22.99 16.98 51.89
CA GLY A 386 -23.90 16.08 51.20
C GLY A 386 -24.45 16.61 49.89
N PHE A 387 -23.79 16.24 48.79
CA PHE A 387 -24.45 16.13 47.50
C PHE A 387 -24.75 14.66 47.20
N GLY A 388 -25.98 14.42 46.77
CA GLY A 388 -26.61 13.11 46.68
C GLY A 388 -25.88 12.11 45.79
N GLN A 389 -26.19 10.84 46.05
CA GLN A 389 -25.77 9.66 45.27
C GLN A 389 -26.29 9.75 43.81
N GLY A 390 -25.73 10.65 43.01
CA GLY A 390 -25.77 10.54 41.56
C GLY A 390 -24.99 9.29 41.15
N ARG A 391 -25.41 8.62 40.07
CA ARG A 391 -24.63 7.51 39.49
C ARG A 391 -23.20 8.00 39.25
N ARG A 392 -22.23 7.45 39.99
CA ARG A 392 -20.81 7.66 39.71
C ARG A 392 -20.54 7.23 38.27
N GLU A 393 -19.99 8.14 37.47
CA GLU A 393 -19.52 7.82 36.14
C GLU A 393 -18.38 6.80 36.23
N PRO A 394 -18.23 5.91 35.23
CA PRO A 394 -17.12 4.98 35.20
C PRO A 394 -15.81 5.76 35.14
N THR A 395 -14.81 5.31 35.90
CA THR A 395 -13.49 5.96 35.92
C THR A 395 -12.78 5.79 34.58
N TYR A 396 -11.77 6.60 34.30
CA TYR A 396 -11.02 6.50 33.06
C TYR A 396 -10.33 5.13 32.94
N ALA A 397 -9.72 4.63 34.02
CA ALA A 397 -9.11 3.29 34.04
C ALA A 397 -10.14 2.17 33.81
N GLN A 398 -11.37 2.32 34.33
CA GLN A 398 -12.46 1.38 34.05
C GLN A 398 -12.84 1.39 32.55
N GLY A 399 -12.88 2.56 31.93
CA GLY A 399 -13.09 2.70 30.49
C GLY A 399 -12.02 2.01 29.65
N VAL A 400 -10.73 2.22 29.99
CA VAL A 400 -9.60 1.57 29.32
C VAL A 400 -9.64 0.05 29.50
N SER A 401 -9.89 -0.42 30.72
CA SER A 401 -10.01 -1.85 31.04
C SER A 401 -11.16 -2.51 30.27
N ALA A 402 -12.32 -1.86 30.19
CA ALA A 402 -13.43 -2.33 29.36
C ALA A 402 -13.05 -2.43 27.87
N GLY A 403 -12.30 -1.45 27.36
CA GLY A 403 -11.75 -1.46 25.99
C GLY A 403 -10.81 -2.65 25.74
N ILE A 404 -9.88 -2.92 26.66
CA ILE A 404 -8.97 -4.06 26.60
C ILE A 404 -9.75 -5.38 26.58
N ASN A 405 -10.71 -5.54 27.50
CA ASN A 405 -11.55 -6.74 27.60
C ASN A 405 -12.33 -6.98 26.31
N TYR A 406 -12.92 -5.93 25.74
CA TYR A 406 -13.61 -6.01 24.46
C TYR A 406 -12.67 -6.45 23.32
N LEU A 407 -11.48 -5.86 23.22
CA LEU A 407 -10.51 -6.21 22.18
C LEU A 407 -10.01 -7.66 22.32
N ASN A 408 -9.74 -8.11 23.54
CA ASN A 408 -9.32 -9.48 23.82
C ASN A 408 -10.43 -10.49 23.48
N ALA A 409 -11.66 -10.23 23.91
CA ALA A 409 -12.81 -11.03 23.52
C ALA A 409 -12.98 -11.07 21.99
N LYS A 410 -12.78 -9.94 21.31
CA LYS A 410 -12.84 -9.86 19.85
C LYS A 410 -11.74 -10.69 19.17
N LEU A 411 -10.52 -10.67 19.70
CA LEU A 411 -9.41 -11.47 19.17
C LEU A 411 -9.62 -12.96 19.39
N ASN A 412 -10.17 -13.36 20.55
CA ASN A 412 -10.48 -14.75 20.88
C ASN A 412 -11.58 -15.32 19.98
N THR A 413 -12.67 -14.57 19.78
CA THR A 413 -13.75 -14.97 18.86
C THR A 413 -13.27 -15.10 17.42
N GLU A 414 -12.41 -14.18 16.95
CA GLU A 414 -11.78 -14.30 15.64
C GLU A 414 -10.87 -15.51 15.53
N MET A 415 -10.11 -15.84 16.58
CA MET A 415 -9.26 -17.03 16.62
C MET A 415 -10.10 -18.30 16.52
N ALA A 416 -11.19 -18.41 17.28
CA ALA A 416 -12.11 -19.54 17.22
C ALA A 416 -12.72 -19.71 15.82
N ASP A 417 -13.16 -18.61 15.19
CA ASP A 417 -13.67 -18.61 13.81
C ASP A 417 -12.61 -19.10 12.81
N MET A 418 -11.37 -18.62 12.94
CA MET A 418 -10.25 -19.05 12.09
C MET A 418 -9.94 -20.54 12.28
N LEU A 419 -9.93 -21.05 13.51
CA LEU A 419 -9.71 -22.47 13.78
C LEU A 419 -10.82 -23.34 13.17
N ALA A 420 -12.08 -22.94 13.32
CA ALA A 420 -13.21 -23.65 12.71
C ALA A 420 -13.11 -23.68 11.17
N ARG A 421 -12.75 -22.56 10.54
CA ARG A 421 -12.47 -22.51 9.09
C ARG A 421 -11.30 -23.39 8.70
N SER A 422 -10.23 -23.38 9.49
CA SER A 422 -9.02 -24.18 9.25
C SER A 422 -9.36 -25.68 9.25
N ARG A 423 -10.13 -26.15 10.24
CA ARG A 423 -10.62 -27.54 10.31
C ARG A 423 -11.45 -27.91 9.08
N ALA A 424 -12.38 -27.05 8.65
CA ALA A 424 -13.18 -27.28 7.46
C ALA A 424 -12.33 -27.32 6.17
N MET A 425 -11.35 -26.43 6.06
CA MET A 425 -10.41 -26.40 4.93
C MET A 425 -9.52 -27.64 4.89
N LEU A 426 -9.10 -28.18 6.05
CA LEU A 426 -8.36 -29.44 6.13
C LEU A 426 -9.21 -30.62 5.63
N ARG A 427 -10.47 -30.72 6.07
CA ARG A 427 -11.42 -31.75 5.57
C ARG A 427 -11.49 -31.73 4.04
N ILE A 428 -11.63 -30.54 3.44
CA ILE A 428 -11.62 -30.39 1.97
C ILE A 428 -10.33 -30.91 1.36
N VAL A 429 -9.17 -30.60 1.96
CA VAL A 429 -7.87 -31.05 1.43
C VAL A 429 -7.77 -32.57 1.48
N ASP A 430 -8.24 -33.21 2.54
CA ASP A 430 -8.17 -34.66 2.71
C ASP A 430 -9.14 -35.39 1.77
N GLU A 431 -10.37 -34.87 1.60
CA GLU A 431 -11.34 -35.37 0.62
C GLU A 431 -10.80 -35.26 -0.82
N GLU A 432 -10.14 -34.14 -1.15
CA GLU A 432 -9.53 -33.93 -2.46
C GLU A 432 -8.32 -34.85 -2.72
N LYS A 433 -7.53 -35.17 -1.69
CA LYS A 433 -6.46 -36.18 -1.79
C LYS A 433 -7.03 -37.56 -2.05
N ALA A 434 -8.05 -37.97 -1.27
CA ALA A 434 -8.68 -39.28 -1.42
C ALA A 434 -9.28 -39.47 -2.83
N LEU A 435 -9.87 -38.42 -3.41
CA LEU A 435 -10.34 -38.46 -4.80
C LEU A 435 -9.20 -38.48 -5.81
N ALA A 436 -8.12 -37.72 -5.59
CA ALA A 436 -6.95 -37.76 -6.47
C ALA A 436 -6.34 -39.17 -6.53
N GLU A 437 -6.28 -39.87 -5.40
CA GLU A 437 -5.79 -41.25 -5.31
C GLU A 437 -6.70 -42.23 -6.07
N LYS A 438 -8.02 -42.13 -5.90
CA LYS A 438 -9.00 -42.93 -6.64
C LYS A 438 -8.90 -42.71 -8.15
N GLU A 439 -8.78 -41.46 -8.59
CA GLU A 439 -8.64 -41.12 -10.01
C GLU A 439 -7.33 -41.63 -10.61
N ALA A 440 -6.22 -41.52 -9.88
CA ALA A 440 -4.94 -42.05 -10.30
C ALA A 440 -4.96 -43.59 -10.42
N GLU A 441 -5.67 -44.28 -9.53
CA GLU A 441 -5.85 -45.73 -9.60
C GLU A 441 -6.69 -46.14 -10.82
N ILE A 442 -7.75 -45.39 -11.15
CA ILE A 442 -8.54 -45.60 -12.37
C ILE A 442 -7.68 -45.36 -13.62
N GLU A 443 -6.88 -44.28 -13.65
CA GLU A 443 -5.96 -43.98 -14.77
C GLU A 443 -4.97 -45.13 -15.00
N LYS A 444 -4.39 -45.69 -13.93
CA LYS A 444 -3.50 -46.86 -14.01
C LYS A 444 -4.20 -48.09 -14.56
N ARG A 445 -5.43 -48.37 -14.12
CA ARG A 445 -6.23 -49.51 -14.61
C ARG A 445 -6.57 -49.38 -16.09
N LEU A 446 -6.93 -48.18 -16.54
CA LEU A 446 -7.22 -47.91 -17.95
C LEU A 446 -5.96 -48.10 -18.81
N LYS A 447 -4.80 -47.56 -18.40
CA LYS A 447 -3.53 -47.80 -19.11
C LYS A 447 -3.16 -49.28 -19.18
N LYS A 448 -3.32 -50.02 -18.09
CA LYS A 448 -3.08 -51.47 -18.07
C LYS A 448 -4.02 -52.23 -19.02
N ASN A 449 -5.28 -51.81 -19.13
CA ASN A 449 -6.23 -52.39 -20.06
C ASN A 449 -5.90 -52.03 -21.52
N GLU A 450 -5.49 -50.79 -21.80
CA GLU A 450 -5.03 -50.36 -23.13
C GLU A 450 -3.76 -51.09 -23.57
N GLU A 451 -2.81 -51.33 -22.66
CA GLU A 451 -1.62 -52.14 -22.93
C GLU A 451 -1.99 -53.60 -23.26
N ARG A 452 -2.95 -54.17 -22.52
CA ARG A 452 -3.48 -55.53 -22.77
C ARG A 452 -4.19 -55.65 -24.12
N THR A 453 -4.94 -54.63 -24.55
CA THR A 453 -5.62 -54.64 -25.86
C THR A 453 -4.66 -54.34 -27.01
N ARG A 454 -3.61 -53.54 -26.78
CA ARG A 454 -2.59 -53.18 -27.78
C ARG A 454 -1.59 -54.31 -28.05
N TYR A 455 -1.33 -55.20 -27.09
CA TYR A 455 -0.49 -56.40 -27.26
C TYR A 455 -1.22 -57.69 -26.80
N PRO A 456 -2.13 -58.25 -27.63
CA PRO A 456 -2.88 -59.46 -27.28
C PRO A 456 -2.02 -60.74 -27.21
N SER A 457 -0.83 -60.73 -27.83
CA SER A 457 -0.03 -61.93 -28.09
C SER A 457 1.04 -62.19 -27.02
N ALA A 458 0.65 -62.74 -25.87
CA ALA A 458 1.60 -63.45 -24.98
C ALA A 458 0.95 -64.44 -24.00
N ILE A 459 -0.39 -64.56 -23.95
CA ILE A 459 -1.05 -65.39 -22.93
C ILE A 459 -1.75 -66.64 -23.53
N ALA A 460 -1.86 -66.76 -24.85
CA ALA A 460 -2.57 -67.88 -25.50
C ALA A 460 -1.67 -69.02 -26.02
N GLN A 461 -0.49 -69.26 -25.43
CA GLN A 461 0.43 -70.32 -25.90
C GLN A 461 0.98 -71.23 -24.79
N HIS A 462 0.27 -71.42 -23.67
CA HIS A 462 0.75 -72.36 -22.65
C HIS A 462 -0.31 -73.29 -22.06
N ASP A 463 -1.41 -73.52 -22.77
CA ASP A 463 -2.42 -74.50 -22.36
C ASP A 463 -3.00 -75.17 -23.61
N ASP A 464 -2.24 -76.12 -24.18
CA ASP A 464 -2.76 -77.21 -25.01
C ASP A 464 -1.61 -78.19 -25.31
N GLY A 465 -1.42 -79.13 -24.39
CA GLY A 465 -0.43 -80.19 -24.47
C GLY A 465 -0.88 -81.41 -23.68
N VAL A 466 -2.14 -81.84 -23.90
CA VAL A 466 -2.66 -83.12 -23.42
C VAL A 466 -1.91 -84.24 -24.15
N VAL A 467 -0.88 -84.78 -23.52
CA VAL A 467 -0.23 -86.03 -23.95
C VAL A 467 -0.94 -87.18 -23.21
N GLN A 468 -1.62 -88.02 -23.98
CA GLN A 468 -2.24 -89.26 -23.50
C GLN A 468 -1.18 -90.26 -22.97
N PRO A 469 -1.48 -91.05 -21.93
CA PRO A 469 -0.63 -92.14 -21.49
C PRO A 469 -0.92 -93.41 -22.31
N GLY A 470 -0.02 -93.77 -23.22
CA GLY A 470 0.01 -95.07 -23.88
C GLY A 470 0.82 -96.07 -23.05
N GLY A 471 0.17 -97.11 -22.55
CA GLY A 471 0.77 -98.15 -21.73
C GLY A 471 1.74 -99.08 -22.48
N GLY A 472 2.57 -99.77 -21.69
CA GLY A 472 3.48 -100.81 -22.16
C GLY A 472 4.51 -101.16 -21.09
N GLU A 473 4.12 -102.02 -20.16
CA GLU A 473 4.99 -102.70 -19.18
C GLU A 473 5.67 -103.94 -19.85
N PRO A 474 6.52 -104.74 -19.17
CA PRO A 474 7.98 -104.76 -19.33
C PRO A 474 8.52 -106.08 -19.94
N ALA A 475 9.79 -106.07 -20.38
CA ALA A 475 10.75 -107.18 -20.28
C ALA A 475 12.16 -106.68 -20.60
#